data_AF-A0A522E5N6-F1
#
_entry.id   AF-A0A522E5N6-F1
#
_cell.length_a   1.000
_cell.length_b   1.000
_cell.length_c   1.000
_cell.angle_alpha   90.00
_cell.angle_beta   90.00
_cell.angle_gamma   90.00
#
_symmetry.space_group_name_H-M   'P 1'
#
loop_
_entity.id
_entity.type
_entity.pdbx_description
1 polymer ?
#
loop_
_entity_poly.entity_id
_entity_poly.type
_entity_poly.pdbx_seq_one_letter_code
_entity_poly.pdbx_strand_id
1 'polypeptide(L)'
;MHPFHVHCLAINCRRRKACMSKIVSMKHFIWLAVVLIGLAGYAWWSTSQIDSNGKIHVDLYEGASGTWNPHLQVFPFERSPSTTLTLRWQAPEETYNHFVVSISKTDGTLLRKESGEHDRVSLDPDGLDPQTEYVFALQACLDPRCESWLIAQNEYRGTTTQE
;
A
#
# COMPACT_ATOMS: atom_id res chain seq x y z
N MET A 1 -54.62 -28.56 -64.20
CA MET A 1 -53.75 -29.73 -64.42
C MET A 1 -52.57 -29.65 -63.45
N HIS A 2 -52.66 -30.35 -62.32
CA HIS A 2 -51.49 -30.88 -61.59
C HIS A 2 -51.20 -32.27 -62.19
N PRO A 3 -49.99 -32.90 -62.13
CA PRO A 3 -49.24 -33.12 -60.88
C PRO A 3 -47.69 -33.30 -60.91
N PHE A 4 -47.11 -33.12 -59.70
CA PHE A 4 -46.09 -33.89 -58.95
C PHE A 4 -44.88 -34.59 -59.63
N HIS A 5 -43.66 -34.33 -59.13
CA HIS A 5 -42.88 -35.26 -58.26
C HIS A 5 -41.55 -34.60 -57.78
N VAL A 6 -41.38 -34.21 -56.50
CA VAL A 6 -40.79 -34.91 -55.32
C VAL A 6 -39.33 -35.40 -55.47
N HIS A 7 -38.41 -34.84 -54.66
CA HIS A 7 -37.40 -35.48 -53.74
C HIS A 7 -36.29 -34.45 -53.40
N CYS A 8 -36.26 -33.82 -52.22
CA CYS A 8 -35.72 -34.22 -50.89
C CYS A 8 -34.18 -34.17 -50.69
N LEU A 9 -33.75 -33.26 -49.80
CA LEU A 9 -32.60 -33.25 -48.84
C LEU A 9 -31.15 -33.44 -49.42
N ALA A 10 -30.06 -32.86 -48.90
CA ALA A 10 -29.73 -32.38 -47.56
C ALA A 10 -28.35 -31.65 -47.54
N ILE A 11 -28.20 -30.68 -46.62
CA ILE A 11 -27.10 -30.53 -45.61
C ILE A 11 -25.69 -29.99 -46.01
N ASN A 12 -25.34 -28.84 -45.39
CA ASN A 12 -24.03 -28.30 -44.93
C ASN A 12 -22.88 -28.13 -45.95
N CYS A 13 -21.93 -27.17 -45.88
CA CYS A 13 -21.32 -26.49 -44.74
C CYS A 13 -20.46 -25.29 -45.24
N ARG A 14 -20.56 -24.14 -44.55
CA ARG A 14 -19.43 -23.30 -44.06
C ARG A 14 -18.36 -22.78 -45.05
N ARG A 15 -18.28 -21.44 -45.23
CA ARG A 15 -17.17 -20.55 -44.77
C ARG A 15 -17.13 -19.16 -45.46
N ARG A 16 -17.01 -18.12 -44.61
CA ARG A 16 -16.23 -16.84 -44.74
C ARG A 16 -16.68 -15.85 -45.84
N LYS A 17 -16.57 -14.51 -45.71
CA LYS A 17 -16.33 -13.50 -44.65
C LYS A 17 -16.51 -12.12 -45.34
N ALA A 18 -17.05 -11.15 -44.58
CA ALA A 18 -16.89 -9.68 -44.69
C ALA A 18 -17.41 -9.00 -45.99
N CYS A 19 -17.86 -7.74 -46.00
CA CYS A 19 -17.41 -6.58 -45.23
C CYS A 19 -18.47 -5.44 -45.20
N MET A 20 -18.26 -4.52 -44.27
CA MET A 20 -18.79 -3.14 -44.17
C MET A 20 -20.26 -2.91 -43.77
N SER A 21 -20.45 -2.41 -42.54
CA SER A 21 -20.85 -1.01 -42.29
C SER A 21 -21.46 -0.88 -40.89
N LYS A 22 -20.70 -0.35 -39.92
CA LYS A 22 -21.25 0.31 -38.73
C LYS A 22 -20.27 1.35 -38.21
N ILE A 23 -20.38 2.57 -38.73
CA ILE A 23 -19.94 3.79 -38.07
C ILE A 23 -21.04 4.14 -37.08
N VAL A 24 -20.99 3.55 -35.88
CA VAL A 24 -21.87 3.92 -34.77
C VAL A 24 -20.97 4.34 -33.61
N SER A 25 -20.90 5.66 -33.43
CA SER A 25 -20.76 6.35 -32.14
C SER A 25 -19.66 5.82 -31.18
N MET A 26 -18.41 5.87 -31.65
CA MET A 26 -17.20 5.59 -30.86
C MET A 26 -16.95 6.61 -29.72
N LYS A 27 -17.73 7.70 -29.65
CA LYS A 27 -17.57 8.78 -28.66
C LYS A 27 -18.14 8.44 -27.29
N HIS A 28 -19.18 7.61 -27.22
CA HIS A 28 -19.84 7.24 -25.95
C HIS A 28 -19.10 6.12 -25.20
N PHE A 29 -18.40 5.25 -25.93
CA PHE A 29 -17.58 4.18 -25.33
C PHE A 29 -16.34 4.73 -24.62
N ILE A 30 -15.75 5.81 -25.12
CA ILE A 30 -14.58 6.45 -24.51
C ILE A 30 -14.97 7.10 -23.17
N TRP A 31 -16.11 7.78 -23.10
CA TRP A 31 -16.60 8.36 -21.84
C TRP A 31 -16.93 7.29 -20.79
N LEU A 32 -17.55 6.17 -21.18
CA LEU A 32 -17.81 5.05 -20.26
C LEU A 32 -16.52 4.38 -19.77
N ALA A 33 -15.49 4.27 -20.61
CA ALA A 33 -14.19 3.74 -20.21
C ALA A 33 -13.46 4.66 -19.22
N VAL A 34 -13.52 6.00 -19.41
CA VAL A 34 -12.91 6.97 -18.50
C VAL A 34 -13.59 6.97 -17.13
N VAL A 35 -14.93 6.84 -17.09
CA VAL A 35 -15.68 6.78 -15.82
C VAL A 35 -15.43 5.45 -15.07
N LEU A 36 -15.27 4.32 -15.78
CA LEU A 36 -14.96 3.04 -15.14
C LEU A 36 -13.51 2.95 -14.65
N ILE A 37 -12.55 3.53 -15.37
CA ILE A 37 -11.16 3.68 -14.87
C ILE A 37 -11.12 4.65 -13.68
N GLY A 38 -11.95 5.69 -13.71
CA GLY A 38 -12.13 6.61 -12.59
C GLY A 38 -12.64 5.90 -11.33
N LEU A 39 -13.64 5.01 -11.43
CA LEU A 39 -14.20 4.32 -10.27
C LEU A 39 -13.32 3.18 -9.74
N ALA A 40 -12.53 2.52 -10.58
CA ALA A 40 -11.53 1.55 -10.11
C ALA A 40 -10.34 2.23 -9.40
N GLY A 41 -10.06 3.50 -9.71
CA GLY A 41 -9.01 4.29 -9.06
C GLY A 41 -9.32 4.72 -7.63
N TYR A 42 -10.60 4.73 -7.21
CA TYR A 42 -10.98 5.13 -5.84
C TYR A 42 -10.92 4.00 -4.80
N ALA A 43 -10.69 2.75 -5.23
CA ALA A 43 -10.49 1.62 -4.31
C ALA A 43 -9.04 1.11 -4.29
N TRP A 44 -8.10 1.88 -4.84
CA TRP A 44 -6.67 1.58 -4.87
C TRP A 44 -5.86 2.75 -4.30
N TRP A 45 -6.17 3.17 -3.08
CA TRP A 45 -5.21 3.83 -2.21
C TRP A 45 -5.07 2.85 -1.04
N SER A 46 -3.94 2.28 -0.65
CA SER A 46 -2.54 2.66 -0.70
C SER A 46 -1.75 1.37 -0.90
N THR A 47 -1.26 1.10 -2.11
CA THR A 47 -0.30 0.00 -2.29
C THR A 47 1.04 0.46 -1.74
N SER A 48 1.32 0.02 -0.51
CA SER A 48 2.69 -0.07 0.01
C SER A 48 3.56 -0.75 -1.04
N GLN A 49 4.50 0.01 -1.61
CA GLN A 49 5.40 -0.53 -2.62
C GLN A 49 6.50 -1.30 -1.89
N ILE A 50 6.62 -2.59 -2.15
CA ILE A 50 7.79 -3.37 -1.71
C ILE A 50 8.84 -3.18 -2.80
N ASP A 51 9.99 -2.57 -2.48
CA ASP A 51 11.06 -2.41 -3.47
C ASP A 51 11.77 -3.74 -3.80
N SER A 52 12.69 -3.70 -4.76
CA SER A 52 13.51 -4.85 -5.16
C SER A 52 14.40 -5.40 -4.05
N ASN A 53 14.56 -4.66 -2.94
CA ASN A 53 15.32 -5.06 -1.78
C ASN A 53 14.41 -5.62 -0.66
N GLY A 54 13.10 -5.74 -0.92
CA GLY A 54 12.12 -6.24 0.04
C GLY A 54 11.69 -5.21 1.08
N LYS A 55 12.03 -3.93 0.91
CA LYS A 55 11.69 -2.86 1.84
C LYS A 55 10.27 -2.39 1.58
N ILE A 56 9.46 -2.34 2.63
CA ILE A 56 8.09 -1.82 2.54
C ILE A 56 8.18 -0.29 2.55
N HIS A 57 7.99 0.32 1.38
CA HIS A 57 7.71 1.74 1.27
C HIS A 57 6.25 1.98 1.66
N VAL A 58 6.03 2.24 2.94
CA VAL A 58 5.02 3.22 3.33
C VAL A 58 5.41 4.53 2.64
N ASP A 59 4.47 5.39 2.24
CA ASP A 59 4.63 6.64 1.44
C ASP A 59 5.60 7.72 2.03
N LEU A 60 6.54 7.33 2.89
CA LEU A 60 7.47 8.11 3.70
C LEU A 60 8.68 8.65 2.92
N TYR A 61 8.93 8.14 1.72
CA TYR A 61 10.17 8.42 0.97
C TYR A 61 10.03 9.54 -0.05
N GLU A 62 8.81 9.85 -0.50
CA GLU A 62 8.57 10.96 -1.42
C GLU A 62 8.70 12.28 -0.66
N GLY A 63 9.80 13.02 -0.89
CA GLY A 63 10.05 14.31 -0.26
C GLY A 63 10.93 14.29 0.99
N ALA A 64 11.60 13.17 1.30
CA ALA A 64 12.59 13.15 2.38
C ALA A 64 13.81 14.02 2.04
N SER A 65 14.18 14.90 2.96
CA SER A 65 15.33 15.81 2.85
C SER A 65 16.66 15.10 3.14
N GLY A 66 16.62 13.98 3.86
CA GLY A 66 17.81 13.22 4.21
C GLY A 66 17.50 11.94 4.97
N THR A 67 18.54 11.25 5.42
CA THR A 67 18.42 10.05 6.26
C THR A 67 19.26 10.18 7.51
N TRP A 68 18.86 9.51 8.59
CA TRP A 68 19.69 9.35 9.78
C TRP A 68 19.64 7.92 10.30
N ASN A 69 20.63 7.56 11.12
CA ASN A 69 20.66 6.28 11.81
C ASN A 69 20.13 6.47 13.24
N PRO A 70 18.85 6.17 13.51
CA PRO A 70 18.28 6.34 14.85
C PRO A 70 18.73 5.28 15.85
N HIS A 71 19.49 4.25 15.44
CA HIS A 71 19.74 3.08 16.28
C HIS A 71 18.45 2.52 16.91
N LEU A 72 17.33 2.55 16.16
CA LEU A 72 16.01 2.13 16.65
C LEU A 72 16.05 0.66 17.07
N GLN A 73 15.60 0.41 18.29
CA GLN A 73 15.50 -0.91 18.90
C GLN A 73 14.04 -1.24 19.17
N VAL A 74 13.67 -2.48 18.89
CA VAL A 74 12.32 -3.01 19.09
C VAL A 74 12.38 -4.13 20.11
N PHE A 75 11.65 -3.98 21.20
CA PHE A 75 11.62 -4.93 22.31
C PHE A 75 10.22 -5.51 22.49
N PRO A 76 10.12 -6.78 22.92
CA PRO A 76 8.90 -7.28 23.54
C PRO A 76 8.53 -6.41 24.74
N PHE A 77 7.24 -6.16 24.95
CA PHE A 77 6.80 -5.42 26.13
C PHE A 77 6.97 -6.30 27.39
N GLU A 78 7.69 -5.79 28.39
CA GLU A 78 8.12 -6.58 29.57
C GLU A 78 6.96 -7.01 30.48
N ARG A 79 5.86 -6.26 30.48
CA ARG A 79 4.67 -6.53 31.30
C ARG A 79 3.47 -6.69 30.40
N SER A 80 3.04 -7.93 30.14
CA SER A 80 1.79 -8.30 29.43
C SER A 80 0.79 -7.13 29.30
N PRO A 81 0.46 -6.73 28.06
CA PRO A 81 -0.09 -7.69 27.09
C PRO A 81 0.87 -8.12 25.99
N SER A 82 0.62 -9.33 25.46
CA SER A 82 1.21 -9.89 24.24
C SER A 82 0.88 -9.11 22.96
N THR A 83 0.27 -7.94 23.10
CA THR A 83 -0.22 -7.06 22.03
C THR A 83 0.49 -5.71 22.03
N THR A 84 1.59 -5.59 22.78
CA THR A 84 2.39 -4.37 22.89
C THR A 84 3.86 -4.66 22.57
N LEU A 85 4.51 -3.70 21.92
CA LEU A 85 5.96 -3.66 21.74
C LEU A 85 6.52 -2.38 22.36
N THR A 86 7.82 -2.33 22.63
CA THR A 86 8.51 -1.10 23.03
C THR A 86 9.53 -0.72 21.96
N LEU A 87 9.38 0.48 21.42
CA LEU A 87 10.28 1.10 20.46
C LEU A 87 11.13 2.15 21.17
N ARG A 88 12.45 2.14 20.92
CA ARG A 88 13.38 3.16 21.46
C ARG A 88 14.39 3.58 20.41
N TRP A 89 14.56 4.88 20.20
CA TRP A 89 15.47 5.42 19.20
C TRP A 89 16.33 6.55 19.75
N GLN A 90 17.30 6.98 18.93
CA GLN A 90 18.13 8.14 19.12
C GLN A 90 17.67 9.25 18.17
N ALA A 91 17.66 10.47 18.70
CA ALA A 91 17.39 11.67 17.92
C ALA A 91 18.52 11.93 16.90
N PRO A 92 18.24 12.60 15.78
CA PRO A 92 19.28 13.08 14.88
C PRO A 92 20.10 14.20 15.55
N GLU A 93 21.29 14.47 15.00
CA GLU A 93 22.17 15.55 15.49
C GLU A 93 21.64 16.95 15.13
N GLU A 94 20.86 17.05 14.05
CA GLU A 94 20.25 18.29 13.61
C GLU A 94 19.00 18.66 14.42
N THR A 95 18.57 19.92 14.32
CA THR A 95 17.34 20.37 14.95
C THR A 95 16.14 19.73 14.28
N TYR A 96 15.27 19.11 15.08
CA TYR A 96 14.03 18.48 14.64
C TYR A 96 12.85 19.05 15.43
N ASN A 97 11.61 18.72 15.05
CA ASN A 97 10.37 19.16 15.69
C ASN A 97 9.64 18.03 16.42
N HIS A 98 9.51 16.85 15.82
CA HIS A 98 8.96 15.67 16.50
C HIS A 98 9.19 14.43 15.63
N PHE A 99 8.88 13.27 16.20
CA PHE A 99 8.98 11.99 15.52
C PHE A 99 7.62 11.43 15.13
N VAL A 100 7.58 10.78 13.97
CA VAL A 100 6.44 10.00 13.50
C VAL A 100 6.88 8.57 13.26
N VAL A 101 6.17 7.62 13.87
CA VAL A 101 6.37 6.18 13.67
C VAL A 101 5.21 5.64 12.84
N SER A 102 5.51 5.02 11.71
CA SER A 102 4.53 4.26 10.93
C SER A 102 4.61 2.78 11.29
N ILE A 103 3.47 2.17 11.59
CA ILE A 103 3.34 0.77 12.00
C ILE A 103 2.59 0.03 10.91
N SER A 104 3.22 -0.99 10.33
CA SER A 104 2.66 -1.77 9.23
C SER A 104 2.82 -3.26 9.47
N LYS A 105 1.97 -4.07 8.83
CA LYS A 105 2.20 -5.51 8.70
C LYS A 105 3.30 -5.80 7.67
N THR A 106 3.83 -7.01 7.70
CA THR A 106 4.90 -7.46 6.80
C THR A 106 4.46 -7.58 5.33
N ASP A 107 3.15 -7.62 5.07
CA ASP A 107 2.57 -7.55 3.73
C ASP A 107 2.49 -6.11 3.17
N GLY A 108 2.88 -5.13 3.99
CA GLY A 108 2.89 -3.72 3.65
C GLY A 108 1.64 -2.95 4.07
N THR A 109 0.63 -3.63 4.62
CA THR A 109 -0.57 -2.97 5.12
C THR A 109 -0.21 -2.00 6.24
N LEU A 110 -0.32 -0.70 5.97
CA LEU A 110 -0.18 0.35 6.97
C LEU A 110 -1.35 0.25 7.95
N LEU A 111 -1.05 0.04 9.23
CA LEU A 111 -2.06 -0.01 10.28
C LEU A 111 -2.36 1.38 10.80
N ARG A 112 -1.32 2.08 11.28
CA ARG A 112 -1.45 3.44 11.82
C ARG A 112 -0.11 4.17 11.84
N LYS A 113 -0.20 5.48 12.00
CA LYS A 113 0.94 6.36 12.29
C LYS A 113 0.76 6.96 13.68
N GLU A 114 1.83 7.01 14.44
CA GLU A 114 1.86 7.59 15.78
C GLU A 114 2.87 8.71 15.85
N SER A 115 2.42 9.87 16.30
CA SER A 115 3.26 11.04 16.57
C SER A 115 3.27 11.32 18.07
N GLY A 116 4.32 11.99 18.55
CA GLY A 116 4.53 12.27 19.97
C GLY A 116 4.96 13.69 20.22
N GLU A 117 5.27 13.96 21.48
CA GLU A 117 5.95 15.19 21.91
C GLU A 117 7.33 15.31 21.24
N HIS A 118 7.83 16.54 21.14
CA HIS A 118 9.10 16.90 20.49
C HIS A 118 10.23 15.94 20.86
N ASP A 119 10.55 15.80 22.15
CA ASP A 119 11.67 15.00 22.65
C ASP A 119 11.33 13.53 22.94
N ARG A 120 10.17 13.04 22.47
CA ARG A 120 9.77 11.65 22.74
C ARG A 120 10.63 10.70 21.91
N VAL A 121 11.51 9.95 22.57
CA VAL A 121 12.43 8.96 21.94
C VAL A 121 12.04 7.50 22.20
N SER A 122 10.82 7.26 22.67
CA SER A 122 10.26 5.93 22.87
C SER A 122 8.76 5.89 22.59
N LEU A 123 8.26 4.72 22.18
CA LEU A 123 6.84 4.49 21.95
C LEU A 123 6.48 3.05 22.29
N ASP A 124 5.34 2.86 22.94
CA ASP A 124 4.81 1.54 23.26
C ASP A 124 3.54 1.28 22.45
N PRO A 125 3.63 0.92 21.16
CA PRO A 125 2.45 0.64 20.35
C PRO A 125 1.69 -0.56 20.91
N ASP A 126 0.40 -0.35 21.18
CA ASP A 126 -0.55 -1.32 21.75
C ASP A 126 -1.61 -1.80 20.75
N GLY A 127 -2.44 -2.76 21.16
CA GLY A 127 -3.54 -3.26 20.35
C GLY A 127 -3.08 -3.99 19.08
N LEU A 128 -1.87 -4.55 19.10
CA LEU A 128 -1.33 -5.40 18.06
C LEU A 128 -1.88 -6.83 18.18
N ASP A 129 -1.82 -7.59 17.10
CA ASP A 129 -2.14 -9.01 17.11
C ASP A 129 -0.99 -9.77 17.81
N PRO A 130 -1.28 -10.76 18.68
CA PRO A 130 -0.23 -11.59 19.28
C PRO A 130 0.48 -12.45 18.22
N GLN A 131 1.71 -12.88 18.51
CA GLN A 131 2.53 -13.70 17.62
C GLN A 131 2.65 -13.17 16.18
N THR A 132 2.64 -11.86 16.01
CA THR A 132 2.61 -11.21 14.70
C THR A 132 3.83 -10.31 14.53
N GLU A 133 4.50 -10.43 13.38
CA GLU A 133 5.61 -9.55 13.01
C GLU A 133 5.08 -8.24 12.43
N TYR A 134 5.68 -7.14 12.86
CA TYR A 134 5.40 -5.78 12.42
C TYR A 134 6.64 -5.11 11.86
N VAL A 135 6.39 -4.16 10.96
CA VAL A 135 7.39 -3.29 10.35
C VAL A 135 7.18 -1.87 10.84
N PHE A 136 8.26 -1.26 11.30
CA PHE A 136 8.32 0.09 11.82
C PHE A 136 9.22 0.96 10.95
N ALA A 137 8.70 2.12 10.58
CA ALA A 137 9.45 3.16 9.91
C ALA A 137 9.37 4.44 10.73
N LEU A 138 10.52 5.09 10.93
CA LEU A 138 10.66 6.27 11.77
C LEU A 138 11.04 7.48 10.90
N GLN A 139 10.36 8.60 11.14
CA GLN A 139 10.62 9.90 10.50
C GLN A 139 10.80 10.98 11.56
N ALA A 140 11.68 11.94 11.27
CA ALA A 140 11.86 13.14 12.08
C ALA A 140 11.43 14.34 11.24
N CYS A 141 10.40 15.05 11.72
CA CYS A 141 9.99 16.33 11.14
C CYS A 141 11.05 17.37 11.49
N LEU A 142 11.55 18.14 10.53
CA LEU A 142 12.64 19.10 10.76
C LEU A 142 12.18 20.54 10.99
N ASP A 143 11.00 20.90 10.49
CA ASP A 143 10.47 22.25 10.57
C ASP A 143 9.07 22.29 11.21
N PRO A 144 8.57 23.44 11.69
CA PRO A 144 7.27 23.51 12.36
C PRO A 144 6.05 23.11 11.52
N ARG A 145 6.17 23.05 10.20
CA ARG A 145 5.09 22.64 9.27
C ARG A 145 5.29 21.23 8.73
N CYS A 146 6.41 20.60 9.06
CA CYS A 146 6.82 19.30 8.56
C CYS A 146 6.78 19.21 7.03
N GLU A 147 7.34 20.22 6.38
CA GLU A 147 7.59 20.23 4.92
C GLU A 147 8.92 19.53 4.60
N SER A 148 9.81 19.36 5.58
CA SER A 148 11.11 18.72 5.51
C SER A 148 11.23 17.59 6.54
N TRP A 149 11.75 16.44 6.09
CA TRP A 149 11.83 15.23 6.88
C TRP A 149 13.19 14.57 6.77
N LEU A 150 13.67 14.00 7.87
CA LEU A 150 14.58 12.87 7.79
C LEU A 150 13.78 11.58 7.83
N ILE A 151 14.32 10.54 7.18
CA ILE A 151 13.84 9.16 7.26
C ILE A 151 14.92 8.25 7.88
N ALA A 152 14.50 7.29 8.71
CA ALA A 152 15.44 6.32 9.24
C ALA A 152 15.99 5.44 8.10
N GLN A 153 17.30 5.16 8.15
CA GLN A 153 17.99 4.43 7.09
C GLN A 153 17.45 3.01 6.90
N ASN A 154 17.16 2.33 8.01
CA ASN A 154 16.80 0.92 7.99
C ASN A 154 15.28 0.73 8.16
N GLU A 155 14.83 -0.46 7.77
CA GLU A 155 13.55 -0.99 8.18
C GLU A 155 13.74 -1.71 9.52
N TYR A 156 12.81 -1.52 10.46
CA TYR A 156 12.89 -2.12 11.79
C TYR A 156 11.72 -3.05 12.00
N ARG A 157 11.99 -4.21 12.60
CA ARG A 157 11.01 -5.28 12.77
C ARG A 157 10.89 -5.67 14.23
N GLY A 158 9.70 -6.10 14.62
CA GLY A 158 9.44 -6.66 15.93
C GLY A 158 8.27 -7.61 15.90
N THR A 159 8.34 -8.63 16.75
CA THR A 159 7.30 -9.65 16.85
C THR A 159 6.71 -9.61 18.24
N THR A 160 5.40 -9.49 18.31
CA THR A 160 4.65 -9.61 19.55
C THR A 160 4.76 -11.02 20.13
N THR A 161 4.71 -11.16 21.45
CA THR A 161 4.82 -12.47 22.10
C THR A 161 3.52 -13.28 21.96
N GLN A 162 3.55 -14.52 22.42
CA GLN A 162 2.35 -15.32 22.60
C GLN A 162 1.52 -14.77 23.78
N GLU A 163 0.19 -14.91 23.68
CA GLU A 163 -0.76 -14.65 24.78
C GLU A 163 -0.64 -15.66 25.91
#